data_AF-A0A4V4HHF6-F1
#
_entry.id   AF-A0A4V4HHF6-F1
#
_cell.length_a   1.000
_cell.length_b   1.000
_cell.length_c   1.000
_cell.angle_alpha   90.00
_cell.angle_beta   90.00
_cell.angle_gamma   90.00
#
_symmetry.space_group_name_H-M   'P 1'
#
loop_
_entity.id
_entity.type
_entity.pdbx_description
1 polymer ?
#
loop_
_entity_poly.entity_id
_entity_poly.type
_entity_poly.pdbx_seq_one_letter_code
_entity_poly.pdbx_strand_id
1 'polypeptide(L)'
;MYARISVEKQRERVAALEKEVAELQGALGENEDANKIVQDHIKLLHRYNEAKDATQILIGRLAAMKGSTVRQIHKDLELPEQD
;
A
#
# COMPACT_ATOMS: atom_id res chain seq x y z
N MET A 1 36.42 4.56 7.37
CA MET A 1 36.95 3.69 8.44
C MET A 1 35.79 2.82 8.92
N TYR A 2 35.58 1.64 8.33
CA TYR A 2 34.47 0.76 8.72
C TYR A 2 34.78 0.15 10.08
N ALA A 3 33.88 0.33 11.05
CA ALA A 3 34.02 -0.24 12.38
C ALA A 3 34.18 -1.76 12.28
N ARG A 4 35.36 -2.28 12.63
CA ARG A 4 35.59 -3.71 12.84
C ARG A 4 34.84 -4.13 14.10
N ILE A 5 33.55 -4.40 13.96
CA ILE A 5 32.81 -5.18 14.94
C ILE A 5 33.49 -6.56 14.97
N SER A 6 33.83 -7.08 16.15
CA SER A 6 34.40 -8.43 16.29
C SER A 6 33.55 -9.43 15.51
N VAL A 7 34.20 -10.39 14.84
CA VAL A 7 33.54 -11.49 14.13
C VAL A 7 32.52 -12.19 15.03
N GLU A 8 32.78 -12.28 16.34
CA GLU A 8 31.85 -12.84 17.32
C GLU A 8 30.58 -11.99 17.46
N LYS A 9 30.72 -10.67 17.62
CA LYS A 9 29.56 -9.75 17.67
C LYS A 9 28.77 -9.74 16.36
N GLN A 10 29.44 -9.93 15.22
CA GLN A 10 28.75 -10.09 13.93
C GLN A 10 27.94 -11.39 13.88
N ARG A 11 28.49 -12.50 14.38
CA ARG A 11 27.78 -13.79 14.47
C ARG A 11 26.58 -13.72 15.40
N GLU A 12 26.73 -13.10 16.58
CA GLU A 12 25.62 -12.88 17.52
C GLU A 12 24.52 -12.05 16.88
N ARG A 13 24.88 -11.00 16.11
CA ARG A 13 23.89 -10.17 15.41
C ARG A 13 23.17 -10.94 14.30
N VAL A 14 23.88 -11.77 13.54
CA VAL A 14 23.28 -12.62 12.51
C VAL A 14 22.31 -13.61 13.14
N ALA A 15 22.70 -14.31 14.21
CA ALA A 15 21.83 -15.27 14.90
C ALA A 15 20.56 -14.61 15.48
N ALA A 16 20.70 -13.39 16.03
CA ALA A 16 19.56 -12.62 16.50
C ALA A 16 18.59 -12.24 15.37
N LEU A 17 19.13 -11.80 14.23
CA LEU A 17 18.33 -11.45 13.04
C LEU A 17 17.65 -12.68 12.42
N GLU A 18 18.32 -13.83 12.37
CA GLU A 18 17.72 -15.08 11.88
C GLU A 18 16.55 -15.53 12.76
N LYS A 19 16.66 -15.37 14.09
CA LYS A 19 15.55 -15.65 15.02
C LYS A 19 14.37 -14.72 14.78
N GLU A 20 14.63 -13.43 14.61
CA GLU A 20 13.60 -12.43 14.33
C GLU A 20 12.89 -12.70 13.00
N VAL A 21 13.64 -13.08 11.95
CA VAL A 21 13.07 -13.48 10.65
C VAL A 21 12.17 -14.71 10.80
N ALA A 22 12.59 -15.72 11.56
CA ALA A 22 11.78 -16.92 11.78
C ALA A 22 10.48 -16.62 12.55
N GLU A 23 10.54 -15.73 13.55
CA GLU A 23 9.34 -15.28 14.30
C GLU A 23 8.38 -14.52 13.39
N LEU A 24 8.88 -13.61 12.56
CA LEU A 24 8.07 -12.84 11.61
C LEU A 24 7.46 -13.72 10.51
N GLN A 25 8.21 -14.69 10.00
CA GLN A 25 7.69 -15.69 9.05
C GLN A 25 6.61 -16.56 9.68
N GLY A 26 6.79 -16.99 10.93
CA GLY A 26 5.77 -17.74 11.66
C GLY A 26 4.48 -16.93 11.87
N ALA A 27 4.60 -15.63 12.14
CA ALA A 27 3.44 -14.73 12.27
C ALA A 27 2.72 -14.48 10.94
N LEU A 28 3.42 -14.57 9.80
CA LEU A 28 2.84 -14.37 8.48
C LEU A 28 1.96 -15.55 8.03
N GLY A 29 2.32 -16.77 8.43
CA GLY A 29 1.63 -18.01 8.06
C GLY A 29 2.54 -18.97 7.30
N GLU A 30 2.26 -20.27 7.39
CA GLU A 30 3.05 -21.29 6.72
C GLU A 30 2.97 -21.14 5.19
N ASN A 31 4.14 -21.03 4.53
CA ASN A 31 4.29 -20.88 3.08
C ASN A 31 3.80 -19.55 2.48
N GLU A 32 3.57 -18.53 3.31
CA GLU A 32 3.27 -17.17 2.83
C GLU A 32 4.57 -16.43 2.48
N ASP A 33 4.58 -15.72 1.34
CA ASP A 33 5.70 -14.88 0.92
C ASP A 33 5.36 -13.42 1.16
N ALA A 34 6.03 -12.82 2.15
CA ALA A 34 5.86 -11.42 2.54
C ALA A 34 6.02 -10.46 1.34
N ASN A 35 7.01 -10.71 0.48
CA ASN A 35 7.25 -9.84 -0.66
C ASN A 35 6.10 -9.92 -1.67
N LYS A 36 5.60 -11.12 -1.91
CA LYS A 36 4.46 -11.32 -2.82
C LYS A 36 3.20 -10.64 -2.29
N ILE A 37 2.88 -10.81 -1.01
CA ILE A 37 1.72 -10.17 -0.37
C ILE A 37 1.80 -8.65 -0.50
N VAL A 38 2.96 -8.07 -0.15
CA VAL A 38 3.17 -6.61 -0.24
C VAL A 38 3.07 -6.14 -1.69
N GLN A 39 3.68 -6.86 -2.64
CA GLN A 39 3.58 -6.52 -4.06
C GLN A 39 2.14 -6.56 -4.58
N ASP A 40 1.38 -7.57 -4.21
CA ASP A 40 -0.02 -7.70 -4.64
C ASP A 40 -0.89 -6.61 -4.01
N HIS A 41 -0.63 -6.25 -2.75
CA HIS A 41 -1.29 -5.11 -2.10
C HIS A 41 -0.96 -3.78 -2.81
N ILE A 42 0.30 -3.55 -3.17
CA ILE A 42 0.73 -2.36 -3.93
C ILE A 42 0.00 -2.28 -5.29
N LYS A 43 -0.12 -3.40 -6.00
CA LYS A 43 -0.86 -3.45 -7.28
C LYS A 43 -2.34 -3.10 -7.10
N LEU A 44 -2.97 -3.62 -6.03
CA LEU A 44 -4.37 -3.33 -5.73
C LEU A 44 -4.58 -1.84 -5.40
N LEU A 45 -3.67 -1.24 -4.61
CA LEU A 45 -3.70 0.19 -4.31
C LEU A 45 -3.55 1.06 -5.56
N HIS A 46 -2.62 0.71 -6.46
CA HIS A 46 -2.48 1.43 -7.72
C HIS A 46 -3.74 1.34 -8.58
N ARG A 47 -4.31 0.13 -8.72
CA ARG A 47 -5.54 -0.08 -9.48
C ARG A 47 -6.72 0.70 -8.90
N TYR A 48 -6.83 0.74 -7.57
CA TYR A 48 -7.84 1.54 -6.88
C TYR A 48 -7.68 3.03 -7.19
N ASN A 49 -6.46 3.56 -7.03
CA ASN A 49 -6.18 4.97 -7.30
C ASN A 49 -6.45 5.34 -8.76
N GLU A 50 -6.03 4.51 -9.72
CA GLU A 50 -6.31 4.74 -11.15
C GLU A 50 -7.82 4.80 -11.45
N ALA A 51 -8.59 3.86 -10.89
CA ALA A 51 -10.04 3.84 -11.07
C ALA A 51 -10.72 5.05 -10.42
N LYS A 52 -10.26 5.44 -9.23
CA LYS A 52 -10.73 6.64 -8.53
C LYS A 52 -10.44 7.90 -9.34
N ASP A 53 -9.21 8.08 -9.80
CA ASP A 53 -8.78 9.26 -10.57
C ASP A 53 -9.55 9.37 -11.88
N ALA A 54 -9.72 8.25 -12.60
CA ALA A 54 -10.54 8.22 -13.82
C ALA A 54 -12.00 8.63 -13.52
N THR A 55 -12.57 8.13 -12.42
CA THR A 55 -13.93 8.50 -11.97
C THR A 55 -14.00 9.99 -11.66
N GLN A 56 -13.03 10.55 -10.94
CA GLN A 56 -13.01 11.95 -10.56
C GLN A 56 -12.90 12.87 -11.79
N ILE A 57 -12.13 12.49 -12.80
CA ILE A 57 -12.04 13.21 -14.09
C ILE A 57 -13.41 13.22 -14.78
N LEU A 58 -14.10 12.07 -14.82
CA LEU A 58 -15.43 11.98 -15.43
C LEU A 58 -16.46 12.82 -14.69
N ILE A 59 -16.45 12.80 -13.36
CA ILE A 59 -17.31 13.64 -12.52
C ILE A 59 -17.03 15.13 -12.78
N GLY A 60 -15.76 15.53 -12.86
CA GLY A 60 -15.38 16.91 -13.17
C GLY A 60 -15.90 17.38 -14.53
N ARG A 61 -15.80 16.53 -15.56
CA ARG A 61 -16.36 16.81 -16.89
C ARG A 61 -17.89 16.89 -16.87
N LEU A 62 -18.55 15.98 -16.15
CA LEU A 62 -20.00 15.97 -16.02
C LEU A 62 -20.51 17.23 -15.32
N ALA A 63 -19.83 17.66 -14.25
CA ALA A 63 -20.13 18.90 -13.54
C ALA A 63 -20.02 20.11 -14.48
N ALA A 64 -18.93 20.20 -15.26
CA ALA A 64 -18.73 21.28 -16.23
C ALA A 64 -19.83 21.30 -17.30
N MET A 65 -20.22 20.14 -17.84
CA MET A 65 -21.31 20.03 -18.82
C MET A 65 -22.67 20.43 -18.26
N LYS A 66 -22.93 20.14 -16.98
CA LYS A 66 -24.17 20.50 -16.29
C LYS A 66 -24.18 21.92 -15.72
N GLY A 67 -23.05 22.64 -15.78
CA GLY A 67 -22.90 23.92 -15.08
C GLY A 67 -23.05 23.81 -13.56
N SER A 68 -22.76 22.62 -12.99
CA SER A 68 -22.86 22.34 -11.57
C SER A 68 -21.48 22.14 -10.94
N THR A 69 -21.44 21.96 -9.63
CA THR A 69 -20.18 21.66 -8.92
C THR A 69 -19.97 20.15 -8.82
N VAL A 70 -18.73 19.72 -8.72
CA VAL A 70 -18.37 18.31 -8.44
C VAL A 70 -19.14 17.78 -7.23
N ARG A 71 -19.22 18.58 -6.16
CA ARG A 71 -19.95 18.23 -4.94
C ARG A 71 -21.43 17.94 -5.20
N GLN A 72 -22.07 18.72 -6.07
CA GLN A 72 -23.46 18.47 -6.45
C GLN A 72 -23.61 17.16 -7.22
N ILE A 73 -22.68 16.86 -8.13
CA ILE A 73 -22.68 15.57 -8.85
C ILE A 73 -22.51 14.38 -7.89
N HIS A 74 -21.64 14.49 -6.87
CA HIS A 74 -21.51 13.43 -5.85
C HIS A 74 -22.84 13.21 -5.12
N LYS A 75 -23.55 14.28 -4.74
CA LYS A 75 -24.88 14.18 -4.12
C LYS A 75 -25.93 13.59 -5.06
N ASP A 76 -25.96 14.04 -6.31
CA ASP A 76 -26.92 13.59 -7.32
C ASP A 76 -26.75 12.10 -7.66
N LEU A 77 -25.52 11.59 -7.55
CA LEU A 77 -25.17 10.19 -7.83
C LEU A 77 -25.02 9.34 -6.55
N GLU A 78 -25.34 9.89 -5.38
CA GLU A 78 -25.19 9.23 -4.07
C GLU A 78 -23.76 8.68 -3.82
N LEU A 79 -22.76 9.37 -4.34
CA LEU A 79 -21.35 9.04 -4.16
C LEU A 79 -20.79 9.70 -2.89
N PRO A 80 -19.93 9.00 -2.12
CA PRO A 80 -19.28 9.60 -0.96
C PRO A 80 -18.37 10.76 -1.39
N GLU A 81 -18.32 11.83 -0.59
CA GLU A 81 -17.47 13.02 -0.84
C GLU A 81 -15.99 12.78 -0.45
N GLN A 82 -15.72 11.72 0.32
CA GLN A 82 -14.40 11.31 0.79
C GLN A 82 -14.29 9.78 0.70
N ASP A 83 -13.08 9.28 0.48
CA ASP A 83 -12.79 7.84 0.61
C ASP A 83 -12.81 7.39 2.08
#